data_AF-A0A7L3M8R9-F1
#
_entry.id   AF-A0A7L3M8R9-F1
#
_cell.length_a   1.000
_cell.length_b   1.000
_cell.length_c   1.000
_cell.angle_alpha   90.00
_cell.angle_beta   90.00
_cell.angle_gamma   90.00
#
_symmetry.space_group_name_H-M   'P 1'
#
loop_
_entity.id
_entity.type
_entity.pdbx_description
1 polymer ?
#
loop_
_entity_poly.entity_id
_entity_poly.type
_entity_poly.pdbx_seq_one_letter_code
_entity_poly.pdbx_strand_id
1 'polypeptide(L)'
;LLKACGSRLTEKLLEGAPTEDTLVQMEKLADLKEESEGWDGSEEEEKPSSQPDVVEGQELSKSSPEPSLMPDCNSWNVAHRRLSVFRSLRHMRQVLGASAFRMLAWHVLMGNQVIWKARDMDLVQSAFDVLRTMLPVGCVRIIPYSDQYEEAYRCNFLGLSPHVQIPPHILSSEFAVLVEVRAATRSSLYPTLFDDEQSLNKYEFVVTSGSPVAADRVGPTILNKIEAALTNQNLSVDVVDQCLVCLKEEWMNKVKVLFKFTKVDSRPKEDTQKLLSILGAAEEDNVKLLKFWMTGLSKTYKSHLMSTVRSPTSSESRN
;
A
#
# COMPACT_ATOMS: atom_id res chain seq x y z
N LEU A 1 -20.35 -34.22 35.73
CA LEU A 1 -21.26 -34.82 34.72
C LEU A 1 -21.63 -33.83 33.60
N LEU A 2 -22.19 -32.65 33.91
CA LEU A 2 -22.66 -31.68 32.90
C LEU A 2 -21.56 -31.19 31.93
N LYS A 3 -20.37 -30.82 32.43
CA LYS A 3 -19.22 -30.41 31.60
C LYS A 3 -18.80 -31.51 30.60
N ALA A 4 -18.71 -32.75 31.07
CA ALA A 4 -18.33 -33.90 30.24
C ALA A 4 -19.40 -34.28 29.21
N CYS A 5 -20.68 -34.01 29.50
CA CYS A 5 -21.77 -34.19 28.54
C CYS A 5 -21.78 -33.08 27.48
N GLY A 6 -21.46 -31.84 27.87
CA GLY A 6 -21.39 -30.69 26.96
C GLY A 6 -20.19 -30.73 26.02
N SER A 7 -19.02 -31.19 26.48
CA SER A 7 -17.80 -31.34 25.66
C SER A 7 -17.66 -32.72 25.02
N ARG A 8 -18.75 -33.51 24.94
CA ARG A 8 -18.72 -34.89 24.42
C ARG A 8 -18.42 -34.94 22.92
N LEU A 9 -18.78 -33.89 22.20
CA LEU A 9 -18.49 -33.71 20.78
C LEU A 9 -17.80 -32.37 20.60
N THR A 10 -16.66 -32.39 19.94
CA THR A 10 -15.94 -31.19 19.53
C THR A 10 -15.85 -31.19 18.02
N GLU A 11 -16.28 -30.09 17.40
CA GLU A 11 -16.12 -29.87 15.98
C GLU A 11 -14.77 -29.20 15.72
N LYS A 12 -14.06 -29.67 14.68
CA LYS A 12 -12.84 -29.03 14.19
C LYS A 12 -13.08 -28.60 12.76
N LEU A 13 -13.39 -27.32 12.58
CA LEU A 13 -13.52 -26.69 11.27
C LEU A 13 -12.17 -26.15 10.82
N LEU A 14 -11.86 -26.30 9.54
CA LEU A 14 -10.72 -25.68 8.91
C LEU A 14 -11.21 -24.51 8.06
N GLU A 15 -10.66 -23.34 8.30
CA GLU A 15 -10.87 -22.18 7.45
C GLU A 15 -9.94 -22.25 6.22
N GLY A 16 -10.28 -21.47 5.19
CA GLY A 16 -9.41 -21.32 4.02
C GLY A 16 -8.06 -20.72 4.41
N ALA A 17 -7.03 -20.95 3.59
CA ALA A 17 -5.74 -20.32 3.82
C ALA A 17 -5.87 -18.79 3.75
N PRO A 18 -5.21 -18.04 4.66
CA PRO A 18 -5.25 -16.58 4.64
C PRO A 18 -4.67 -16.04 3.33
N THR A 19 -5.19 -14.89 2.90
CA THR A 19 -4.67 -14.20 1.72
C THR A 19 -3.27 -13.66 1.98
N GLU A 20 -2.56 -13.30 0.91
CA GLU A 20 -1.21 -12.75 1.05
C GLU A 20 -1.20 -11.42 1.81
N ASP A 21 -2.18 -10.56 1.55
CA ASP A 21 -2.30 -9.27 2.22
C ASP A 21 -2.52 -9.47 3.73
N THR A 22 -3.34 -10.44 4.15
CA THR A 22 -3.53 -10.77 5.57
C THR A 22 -2.23 -11.25 6.23
N LEU A 23 -1.49 -12.16 5.59
CA LEU A 23 -0.21 -12.66 6.12
C LEU A 23 0.81 -11.53 6.30
N VAL A 24 0.97 -10.68 5.28
CA VAL A 24 1.93 -9.57 5.32
C VAL A 24 1.53 -8.52 6.36
N GLN A 25 0.24 -8.23 6.52
CA GLN A 25 -0.22 -7.31 7.56
C GLN A 25 0.06 -7.85 8.96
N MET A 26 -0.17 -9.14 9.20
CA MET A 26 0.16 -9.78 10.48
C MET A 26 1.66 -9.68 10.78
N GLU A 27 2.52 -9.93 9.78
CA GLU A 27 3.98 -9.77 9.92
C GLU A 27 4.37 -8.33 10.26
N LYS A 28 3.84 -7.35 9.54
CA LYS A 28 4.12 -5.93 9.82
C LYS A 28 3.69 -5.51 11.23
N LEU A 29 2.53 -5.99 11.68
CA LEU A 29 2.03 -5.72 13.03
C LEU A 29 2.87 -6.42 14.11
N ALA A 30 3.41 -7.61 13.83
CA ALA A 30 4.31 -8.31 14.73
C ALA A 30 5.67 -7.60 14.82
N ASP A 31 6.28 -7.25 13.68
CA ASP A 31 7.56 -6.53 13.60
C ASP A 31 7.48 -5.21 14.41
N LEU A 32 6.38 -4.45 14.30
CA LEU A 32 6.17 -3.21 15.07
C LEU A 32 6.04 -3.42 16.58
N LYS A 33 5.42 -4.53 17.01
CA LYS A 33 5.29 -4.85 18.43
C LYS A 33 6.63 -5.23 19.04
N GLU A 34 7.41 -6.06 18.34
CA GLU A 34 8.76 -6.43 18.76
C GLU A 34 9.68 -5.19 18.86
N GLU A 35 9.58 -4.24 17.92
CA GLU A 35 10.32 -2.97 17.98
C GLU A 35 9.92 -2.13 19.20
N SER A 36 8.64 -2.07 19.56
CA SER A 36 8.17 -1.33 20.74
C SER A 36 8.56 -1.98 22.07
N GLU A 37 8.52 -3.31 22.16
CA GLU A 37 8.89 -4.05 23.38
C GLU A 37 10.42 -4.02 23.62
N GLY A 38 11.22 -3.93 22.55
CA GLY A 38 12.68 -3.77 22.66
C GLY A 38 13.13 -2.43 23.23
N TRP A 39 12.26 -1.42 23.25
CA TRP A 39 12.56 -0.08 23.79
C TRP A 39 12.11 0.08 25.25
N ASP A 40 11.12 -0.71 25.69
CA ASP A 40 10.61 -0.71 27.07
C ASP A 40 11.50 -1.55 28.02
N GLY A 41 12.46 -2.30 27.47
CA GLY A 41 13.36 -3.19 28.23
C GLY A 41 14.70 -2.59 28.64
N SER A 42 14.95 -1.30 28.35
CA SER A 42 16.24 -0.66 28.63
C SER A 42 16.07 0.75 29.20
N GLU A 43 15.64 0.83 30.46
CA GLU A 43 16.05 1.80 31.50
C GLU A 43 15.02 1.84 32.65
N GLU A 44 15.03 0.84 33.53
CA GLU A 44 14.51 0.99 34.90
C GLU A 44 15.38 0.20 35.89
N GLU A 45 16.55 0.75 36.23
CA GLU A 45 17.21 0.44 37.51
C GLU A 45 16.79 1.48 38.56
N GLU A 46 15.82 1.06 39.37
CA GLU A 46 15.60 1.32 40.80
C GLU A 46 15.97 2.69 41.40
N LYS A 47 14.94 3.41 41.86
CA LYS A 47 15.04 4.20 43.10
C LYS A 47 13.78 4.06 43.96
N PRO A 48 13.90 3.74 45.26
CA PRO A 48 12.76 3.26 46.05
C PRO A 48 11.83 4.38 46.55
N SER A 49 10.57 3.98 46.66
CA SER A 49 9.44 4.70 47.24
C SER A 49 9.62 5.04 48.72
N SER A 50 9.23 6.25 49.13
CA SER A 50 8.82 6.53 50.51
C SER A 50 7.72 7.61 50.54
N GLN A 51 6.58 7.27 51.13
CA GLN A 51 5.49 8.13 51.58
C GLN A 51 5.21 7.80 53.07
N PRO A 52 4.38 8.54 53.81
CA PRO A 52 4.03 9.97 53.75
C PRO A 52 4.14 10.64 55.14
N ASP A 53 4.07 11.98 55.23
CA ASP A 53 3.55 12.62 56.46
C ASP A 53 2.87 13.96 56.16
N VAL A 54 1.74 14.14 56.85
CA VAL A 54 0.75 15.22 56.76
C VAL A 54 1.16 16.36 57.71
N VAL A 55 0.88 17.63 57.35
CA VAL A 55 0.24 18.68 58.20
C VAL A 55 0.24 20.05 57.49
N GLU A 56 -0.98 20.59 57.42
CA GLU A 56 -1.53 21.96 57.22
C GLU A 56 -0.63 23.21 57.04
N GLY A 57 -1.10 24.14 56.18
CA GLY A 57 -0.95 25.58 56.41
C GLY A 57 -0.90 26.53 55.19
N GLN A 58 -2.07 27.05 54.78
CA GLN A 58 -2.34 28.47 54.44
C GLN A 58 -1.87 29.12 53.09
N GLU A 59 -2.90 29.45 52.28
CA GLU A 59 -3.13 30.54 51.29
C GLU A 59 -1.98 31.40 50.71
N LEU A 60 -1.86 31.50 49.37
CA LEU A 60 -2.42 32.58 48.50
C LEU A 60 -1.74 32.66 47.11
N SER A 61 -2.60 32.80 46.08
CA SER A 61 -2.41 33.55 44.81
C SER A 61 -1.79 32.90 43.56
N LYS A 62 -2.63 32.86 42.50
CA LYS A 62 -2.38 33.06 41.04
C LYS A 62 -1.42 32.05 40.35
N SER A 63 -1.70 31.41 39.21
CA SER A 63 -2.66 31.60 38.12
C SER A 63 -2.50 30.46 37.08
N SER A 64 -3.61 30.12 36.42
CA SER A 64 -3.78 29.38 35.14
C SER A 64 -3.72 27.83 35.13
N PRO A 65 -4.71 27.17 34.48
CA PRO A 65 -4.70 25.72 34.26
C PRO A 65 -4.05 25.38 32.91
N GLU A 66 -3.03 24.53 32.92
CA GLU A 66 -2.67 23.72 31.75
C GLU A 66 -3.69 22.57 31.65
N PRO A 67 -4.43 22.43 30.54
CA PRO A 67 -5.16 21.19 30.28
C PRO A 67 -4.18 20.17 29.70
N SER A 68 -3.93 19.12 30.46
CA SER A 68 -3.42 17.84 30.01
C SER A 68 -4.26 17.33 28.84
N LEU A 69 -3.71 17.40 27.63
CA LEU A 69 -4.29 16.78 26.45
C LEU A 69 -3.56 15.47 26.16
N MET A 70 -4.06 14.40 26.74
CA MET A 70 -4.11 13.11 26.05
C MET A 70 -5.01 13.30 24.81
N PRO A 71 -4.60 12.94 23.59
CA PRO A 71 -5.54 12.84 22.49
C PRO A 71 -6.28 11.50 22.63
N ASP A 72 -7.47 11.56 23.21
CA ASP A 72 -8.44 10.49 23.19
C ASP A 72 -8.77 10.07 21.74
N CYS A 73 -8.59 8.78 21.50
CA CYS A 73 -9.15 8.04 20.38
C CYS A 73 -10.69 8.08 20.48
N ASN A 74 -11.35 9.03 19.79
CA ASN A 74 -12.72 8.94 19.20
C ASN A 74 -13.34 10.32 18.90
N SER A 75 -12.73 11.10 18.00
CA SER A 75 -13.41 12.27 17.42
C SER A 75 -13.34 12.24 15.89
N TRP A 76 -14.04 11.28 15.28
CA TRP A 76 -14.25 11.22 13.84
C TRP A 76 -15.44 12.07 13.36
N ASN A 77 -15.97 12.96 14.21
CA ASN A 77 -17.17 13.76 13.91
C ASN A 77 -17.00 15.27 14.15
N VAL A 78 -15.77 15.79 14.14
CA VAL A 78 -15.54 17.25 14.15
C VAL A 78 -15.06 17.69 12.77
N ALA A 79 -16.04 18.11 11.96
CA ALA A 79 -15.91 18.75 10.66
C ALA A 79 -15.17 17.92 9.59
N HIS A 80 -15.95 17.33 8.67
CA HIS A 80 -15.58 17.32 7.26
C HIS A 80 -15.29 18.77 6.83
N ARG A 81 -14.06 19.26 7.10
CA ARG A 81 -13.48 20.30 6.26
C ARG A 81 -13.64 19.77 4.84
N ARG A 82 -14.08 20.63 3.94
CA ARG A 82 -14.30 20.31 2.53
C ARG A 82 -12.96 19.92 1.90
N LEU A 83 -12.56 18.66 2.08
CA LEU A 83 -11.23 18.19 1.70
C LEU A 83 -11.26 17.86 0.21
N SER A 84 -10.33 18.48 -0.50
CA SER A 84 -10.05 18.22 -1.91
C SER A 84 -9.20 16.97 -2.02
N VAL A 85 -9.84 15.80 -1.86
CA VAL A 85 -9.19 14.48 -1.78
C VAL A 85 -9.73 13.52 -2.83
N PHE A 86 -8.91 12.55 -3.23
CA PHE A 86 -9.34 11.45 -4.08
C PHE A 86 -10.20 10.46 -3.28
N ARG A 87 -11.26 9.96 -3.91
CA ARG A 87 -12.24 9.06 -3.26
C ARG A 87 -12.15 7.62 -3.79
N SER A 88 -11.73 7.45 -5.03
CA SER A 88 -11.61 6.15 -5.69
C SER A 88 -10.68 6.23 -6.89
N LEU A 89 -10.25 5.08 -7.42
CA LEU A 89 -9.50 5.01 -8.69
C LEU A 89 -10.29 5.61 -9.86
N ARG A 90 -11.62 5.45 -9.85
CA ARG A 90 -12.51 6.04 -10.86
C ARG A 90 -12.46 7.56 -10.81
N HIS A 91 -12.52 8.14 -9.61
CA HIS A 91 -12.40 9.58 -9.41
C HIS A 91 -11.03 10.09 -9.88
N MET A 92 -9.95 9.40 -9.52
CA MET A 92 -8.60 9.74 -9.98
C MET A 92 -8.46 9.70 -11.50
N ARG A 93 -9.03 8.68 -12.16
CA ARG A 93 -9.05 8.58 -13.63
C ARG A 93 -9.82 9.72 -14.29
N GLN A 94 -10.93 10.16 -13.70
CA GLN A 94 -11.72 11.29 -14.20
C GLN A 94 -10.94 12.62 -14.11
N VAL A 95 -10.20 12.81 -13.01
CA VAL A 95 -9.42 14.04 -12.75
C VAL A 95 -8.16 14.11 -13.62
N LEU A 96 -7.39 13.02 -13.70
CA LEU A 96 -6.14 12.99 -14.47
C LEU A 96 -6.37 12.81 -15.97
N GLY A 97 -7.51 12.22 -16.36
CA GLY A 97 -7.76 11.77 -17.72
C GLY A 97 -7.18 10.38 -18.01
N ALA A 98 -7.66 9.75 -19.08
CA ALA A 98 -7.40 8.34 -19.38
C ALA A 98 -5.90 8.04 -19.63
N SER A 99 -5.22 8.86 -20.44
CA SER A 99 -3.81 8.63 -20.80
C SER A 99 -2.87 8.82 -19.61
N ALA A 100 -3.01 9.92 -18.87
CA ALA A 100 -2.17 10.21 -17.71
C ALA A 100 -2.40 9.20 -16.58
N PHE A 101 -3.66 8.82 -16.34
CA PHE A 101 -3.97 7.76 -15.37
C PHE A 101 -3.36 6.42 -15.77
N ARG A 102 -3.44 6.03 -17.05
CA ARG A 102 -2.88 4.78 -17.54
C ARG A 102 -1.36 4.72 -17.34
N MET A 103 -0.64 5.78 -17.71
CA MET A 103 0.80 5.91 -17.48
C MET A 103 1.10 5.77 -15.98
N LEU A 104 0.42 6.56 -15.13
CA LEU A 104 0.60 6.51 -13.67
C LEU A 104 0.36 5.10 -13.11
N ALA A 105 -0.75 4.46 -13.47
CA ALA A 105 -1.11 3.14 -12.99
C ALA A 105 -0.13 2.05 -13.47
N TRP A 106 0.43 2.19 -14.68
CA TRP A 106 1.49 1.30 -15.16
C TRP A 106 2.74 1.41 -14.28
N HIS A 107 3.22 2.62 -13.97
CA HIS A 107 4.36 2.80 -13.07
C HIS A 107 4.10 2.23 -11.66
N VAL A 108 2.88 2.43 -11.15
CA VAL A 108 2.47 1.87 -9.86
C VAL A 108 2.59 0.35 -9.88
N LEU A 109 1.98 -0.32 -10.88
CA LEU A 109 1.95 -1.77 -10.99
C LEU A 109 3.34 -2.40 -11.22
N MET A 110 4.23 -1.68 -11.91
CA MET A 110 5.62 -2.12 -12.16
C MET A 110 6.55 -1.88 -10.97
N GLY A 111 6.11 -1.17 -9.93
CA GLY A 111 6.94 -0.88 -8.76
C GLY A 111 7.96 0.23 -8.97
N ASN A 112 7.76 1.03 -10.02
CA ASN A 112 8.54 2.22 -10.29
C ASN A 112 8.27 3.28 -9.21
N GLN A 113 9.14 4.30 -9.14
CA GLN A 113 8.96 5.36 -8.16
C GLN A 113 7.86 6.32 -8.62
N VAL A 114 6.87 6.53 -7.76
CA VAL A 114 5.72 7.40 -7.99
C VAL A 114 5.85 8.60 -7.06
N ILE A 115 6.15 9.75 -7.65
CA ILE A 115 6.47 10.99 -6.94
C ILE A 115 5.29 11.95 -7.08
N TRP A 116 4.72 12.38 -5.96
CA TRP A 116 3.65 13.37 -5.91
C TRP A 116 4.18 14.67 -5.32
N LYS A 117 4.17 15.74 -6.12
CA LYS A 117 4.66 17.05 -5.71
C LYS A 117 3.48 18.02 -5.59
N ALA A 118 3.08 18.31 -4.36
CA ALA A 118 1.92 19.15 -4.07
C ALA A 118 2.12 19.93 -2.77
N ARG A 119 1.41 21.05 -2.61
CA ARG A 119 1.38 21.81 -1.35
C ARG A 119 0.46 21.18 -0.30
N ASP A 120 -0.60 20.53 -0.76
CA ASP A 120 -1.67 19.98 0.06
C ASP A 120 -1.32 18.54 0.45
N MET A 121 -1.02 18.31 1.72
CA MET A 121 -0.61 16.99 2.24
C MET A 121 -1.77 15.99 2.22
N ASP A 122 -3.00 16.43 2.52
CA ASP A 122 -4.17 15.56 2.56
C ASP A 122 -4.50 15.03 1.16
N LEU A 123 -4.32 15.88 0.13
CA LEU A 123 -4.45 15.48 -1.27
C LEU A 123 -3.45 14.37 -1.62
N VAL A 124 -2.17 14.53 -1.26
CA VAL A 124 -1.12 13.54 -1.54
C VAL A 124 -1.41 12.22 -0.81
N GLN A 125 -1.80 12.31 0.45
CA GLN A 125 -2.15 11.14 1.25
C GLN A 125 -3.34 10.38 0.62
N SER A 126 -4.40 11.10 0.23
CA SER A 126 -5.56 10.49 -0.44
C SER A 126 -5.21 9.85 -1.78
N ALA A 127 -4.26 10.44 -2.52
CA ALA A 127 -3.78 9.86 -3.77
C ALA A 127 -3.06 8.53 -3.52
N PHE A 128 -2.18 8.45 -2.52
CA PHE A 128 -1.50 7.21 -2.16
C PHE A 128 -2.46 6.15 -1.61
N ASP A 129 -3.45 6.56 -0.82
CA ASP A 129 -4.46 5.64 -0.29
C ASP A 129 -5.28 4.99 -1.41
N VAL A 130 -5.56 5.73 -2.48
CA VAL A 130 -6.21 5.19 -3.69
C VAL A 130 -5.25 4.33 -4.50
N LEU A 131 -4.03 4.81 -4.79
CA LEU A 131 -3.07 4.09 -5.65
C LEU A 131 -2.58 2.77 -5.05
N ARG A 132 -2.37 2.70 -3.73
CA ARG A 132 -1.90 1.49 -3.06
C ARG A 132 -2.89 0.33 -3.17
N THR A 133 -4.18 0.60 -3.41
CA THR A 133 -5.20 -0.45 -3.58
C THR A 133 -4.91 -1.37 -4.78
N MET A 134 -4.16 -0.88 -5.78
CA MET A 134 -3.77 -1.65 -6.95
C MET A 134 -2.61 -2.62 -6.68
N LEU A 135 -1.92 -2.48 -5.54
CA LEU A 135 -0.75 -3.28 -5.20
C LEU A 135 -1.02 -4.25 -4.04
N PRO A 136 -0.30 -5.38 -3.99
CA PRO A 136 -0.21 -6.18 -2.77
C PRO A 136 0.43 -5.36 -1.64
N VAL A 137 -0.01 -5.54 -0.41
CA VAL A 137 0.43 -4.73 0.75
C VAL A 137 1.93 -4.85 0.99
N GLY A 138 2.54 -5.98 0.64
CA GLY A 138 4.00 -6.19 0.73
C GLY A 138 4.82 -5.45 -0.32
N CYS A 139 4.21 -4.96 -1.40
CA CYS A 139 4.91 -4.23 -2.46
C CYS A 139 4.98 -2.72 -2.20
N VAL A 140 4.31 -2.23 -1.15
CA VAL A 140 4.09 -0.80 -0.90
C VAL A 140 5.01 -0.28 0.20
N ARG A 141 5.77 0.78 -0.11
CA ARG A 141 6.68 1.52 0.77
C ARG A 141 6.46 3.02 0.54
N ILE A 142 5.75 3.67 1.47
CA ILE A 142 5.29 5.05 1.33
C ILE A 142 6.11 5.95 2.27
N ILE A 143 6.62 7.05 1.71
CA ILE A 143 7.00 8.24 2.46
C ILE A 143 5.92 9.29 2.14
N PRO A 144 4.98 9.57 3.06
CA PRO A 144 3.76 10.29 2.73
C PRO A 144 4.01 11.75 2.34
N TYR A 145 4.99 12.39 2.99
CA TYR A 145 5.41 13.74 2.65
C TYR A 145 6.82 13.99 3.18
N SER A 146 7.70 14.53 2.33
CA SER A 146 9.11 14.81 2.64
C SER A 146 9.53 16.17 2.08
N ASP A 147 10.39 16.87 2.80
CA ASP A 147 11.03 18.13 2.38
C ASP A 147 12.34 17.90 1.60
N GLN A 148 12.71 16.65 1.36
CA GLN A 148 13.84 16.25 0.55
C GLN A 148 13.48 15.08 -0.37
N TYR A 149 14.18 14.98 -1.50
CA TYR A 149 14.03 13.83 -2.39
C TYR A 149 14.59 12.57 -1.72
N GLU A 150 13.88 11.46 -1.88
CA GLU A 150 14.24 10.15 -1.35
C GLU A 150 14.35 9.15 -2.49
N GLU A 151 15.34 8.27 -2.42
CA GLU A 151 15.62 7.32 -3.50
C GLU A 151 14.65 6.14 -3.54
N ALA A 152 14.55 5.50 -4.71
CA ALA A 152 13.63 4.37 -4.95
C ALA A 152 13.87 3.14 -4.03
N TYR A 153 15.07 2.99 -3.47
CA TYR A 153 15.36 1.92 -2.51
C TYR A 153 14.76 2.19 -1.12
N ARG A 154 14.35 3.43 -0.80
CA ARG A 154 13.65 3.75 0.45
C ARG A 154 12.13 3.66 0.28
N CYS A 155 11.61 4.19 -0.82
CA CYS A 155 10.17 4.25 -1.07
C CYS A 155 9.85 4.10 -2.56
N ASN A 156 8.70 3.48 -2.87
CA ASN A 156 8.12 3.53 -4.20
C ASN A 156 7.04 4.61 -4.31
N PHE A 157 6.45 5.05 -3.20
CA PHE A 157 5.57 6.21 -3.14
C PHE A 157 6.23 7.33 -2.34
N LEU A 158 6.38 8.50 -2.96
CA LEU A 158 7.08 9.64 -2.37
C LEU A 158 6.24 10.91 -2.53
N GLY A 159 5.75 11.46 -1.43
CA GLY A 159 5.17 12.79 -1.39
C GLY A 159 6.25 13.84 -1.16
N LEU A 160 6.24 14.93 -1.94
CA LEU A 160 7.23 16.00 -1.86
C LEU A 160 6.58 17.37 -1.71
N SER A 161 7.26 18.23 -0.95
CA SER A 161 6.99 19.65 -0.94
C SER A 161 7.23 20.31 -2.32
N PRO A 162 6.46 21.35 -2.70
CA PRO A 162 6.58 22.00 -4.01
C PRO A 162 7.96 22.63 -4.28
N HIS A 163 8.74 22.86 -3.24
CA HIS A 163 10.06 23.51 -3.34
C HIS A 163 11.20 22.52 -3.54
N VAL A 164 10.95 21.23 -3.36
CA VAL A 164 11.98 20.19 -3.48
C VAL A 164 12.44 20.05 -4.93
N GLN A 165 13.76 20.06 -5.12
CA GLN A 165 14.39 19.83 -6.41
C GLN A 165 14.61 18.33 -6.59
N ILE A 166 14.07 17.78 -7.68
CA ILE A 166 14.25 16.38 -8.04
C ILE A 166 15.49 16.28 -8.94
N PRO A 167 16.41 15.32 -8.69
CA PRO A 167 17.59 15.17 -9.52
C PRO A 167 17.24 14.98 -11.01
N PRO A 168 17.98 15.61 -11.96
CA PRO A 168 17.63 15.56 -13.39
C PRO A 168 17.57 14.16 -13.98
N HIS A 169 18.43 13.25 -13.52
CA HIS A 169 18.47 11.87 -13.98
C HIS A 169 17.19 11.08 -13.63
N ILE A 170 16.47 11.48 -12.58
CA ILE A 170 15.17 10.90 -12.19
C ILE A 170 14.05 11.43 -13.08
N LEU A 171 14.08 12.72 -13.40
CA LEU A 171 13.10 13.35 -14.30
C LEU A 171 13.14 12.75 -15.72
N SER A 172 14.33 12.36 -16.19
CA SER A 172 14.52 11.65 -17.46
C SER A 172 14.40 10.13 -17.36
N SER A 173 14.12 9.59 -16.17
CA SER A 173 14.12 8.14 -15.94
C SER A 173 12.84 7.49 -16.45
N GLU A 174 12.97 6.30 -17.04
CA GLU A 174 11.85 5.42 -17.39
C GLU A 174 11.27 4.70 -16.15
N PHE A 175 11.95 4.78 -15.01
CA PHE A 175 11.59 4.11 -13.76
C PHE A 175 10.97 5.05 -12.73
N ALA A 176 10.59 6.26 -13.13
CA ALA A 176 9.92 7.22 -12.29
C ALA A 176 8.75 7.90 -13.01
N VAL A 177 7.72 8.27 -12.25
CA VAL A 177 6.63 9.14 -12.70
C VAL A 177 6.44 10.26 -11.70
N LEU A 178 6.30 11.48 -12.21
CA LEU A 178 6.09 12.68 -11.43
C LEU A 178 4.67 13.20 -11.68
N VAL A 179 3.95 13.45 -10.60
CA VAL A 179 2.66 14.14 -10.60
C VAL A 179 2.85 15.49 -9.93
N GLU A 180 2.89 16.56 -10.71
CA GLU A 180 2.91 17.93 -10.19
C GLU A 180 1.50 18.46 -10.04
N VAL A 181 1.16 18.91 -8.84
CA VAL A 181 -0.12 19.57 -8.54
C VAL A 181 0.09 21.08 -8.47
N ARG A 182 -0.59 21.80 -9.35
CA ARG A 182 -0.58 23.26 -9.41
C ARG A 182 -1.95 23.81 -9.05
N ALA A 183 -2.01 25.03 -8.55
CA ALA A 183 -3.28 25.73 -8.42
C ALA A 183 -3.79 26.13 -9.82
N ALA A 184 -5.02 25.76 -10.16
CA ALA A 184 -5.62 26.13 -11.41
C ALA A 184 -5.78 27.66 -11.49
N THR A 185 -5.21 28.27 -12.53
CA THR A 185 -5.25 29.73 -12.74
C THR A 185 -6.61 30.22 -13.26
N ARG A 186 -7.51 29.31 -13.67
CA ARG A 186 -8.84 29.65 -14.20
C ARG A 186 -9.93 29.25 -13.20
N SER A 187 -10.31 30.17 -12.32
CA SER A 187 -11.64 30.10 -11.69
C SER A 187 -12.68 30.18 -12.80
N SER A 188 -13.42 29.10 -13.01
CA SER A 188 -14.63 29.12 -13.84
C SER A 188 -15.56 30.24 -13.35
N LEU A 189 -15.88 31.19 -14.21
CA LEU A 189 -16.77 32.33 -13.95
C LEU A 189 -18.27 31.94 -13.82
N TYR A 190 -18.58 30.68 -13.55
CA TYR A 190 -19.96 30.21 -13.34
C TYR A 190 -20.05 29.44 -12.02
N PRO A 191 -20.79 29.95 -11.02
CA PRO A 191 -21.12 29.18 -9.84
C PRO A 191 -22.17 28.13 -10.21
N THR A 192 -21.75 26.89 -10.41
CA THR A 192 -22.69 25.76 -10.52
C THR A 192 -23.26 25.48 -9.13
N LEU A 193 -24.59 25.51 -9.01
CA LEU A 193 -25.37 25.43 -7.77
C LEU A 193 -25.33 24.07 -7.03
N PHE A 194 -24.29 23.26 -7.23
CA PHE A 194 -24.10 21.96 -6.57
C PHE A 194 -22.65 21.85 -6.07
N ASP A 195 -22.42 22.26 -4.82
CA ASP A 195 -21.11 22.54 -4.18
C ASP A 195 -20.42 21.30 -3.56
N ASP A 196 -20.81 20.07 -3.92
CA ASP A 196 -20.36 18.85 -3.19
C ASP A 196 -19.47 17.87 -4.00
N GLU A 197 -19.36 18.04 -5.32
CA GLU A 197 -18.65 17.07 -6.20
C GLU A 197 -17.35 17.57 -6.86
N GLN A 198 -17.00 18.86 -6.77
CA GLN A 198 -15.93 19.43 -7.62
C GLN A 198 -14.77 20.11 -6.87
N SER A 199 -14.41 19.59 -5.70
CA SER A 199 -13.34 20.15 -4.86
C SER A 199 -11.94 20.09 -5.48
N LEU A 200 -11.70 19.21 -6.46
CA LEU A 200 -10.40 19.07 -7.14
C LEU A 200 -10.24 19.99 -8.37
N ASN A 201 -11.30 20.67 -8.82
CA ASN A 201 -11.24 21.56 -10.00
C ASN A 201 -10.35 22.80 -9.80
N LYS A 202 -10.01 23.12 -8.55
CA LYS A 202 -9.04 24.16 -8.20
C LYS A 202 -7.59 23.74 -8.45
N TYR A 203 -7.34 22.48 -8.81
CA TYR A 203 -6.01 21.95 -9.07
C TYR A 203 -5.84 21.58 -10.54
N GLU A 204 -4.64 21.79 -11.04
CA GLU A 204 -4.17 21.30 -12.33
C GLU A 204 -3.13 20.21 -12.06
N PHE A 205 -3.32 19.04 -12.66
CA PHE A 205 -2.45 17.89 -12.50
C PHE A 205 -1.64 17.68 -13.77
N VAL A 206 -0.32 17.74 -13.65
CA VAL A 206 0.61 17.48 -14.75
C VAL A 206 1.37 16.21 -14.44
N VAL A 207 1.14 15.17 -15.24
CA VAL A 207 1.82 13.87 -15.12
C VAL A 207 2.93 13.80 -16.15
N THR A 208 4.16 13.60 -15.69
CA THR A 208 5.36 13.47 -16.53
C THR A 208 6.14 12.20 -16.20
N SER A 209 6.68 11.56 -17.23
CA SER A 209 7.61 10.44 -17.10
C SER A 209 8.59 10.44 -18.27
N GLY A 210 9.80 9.90 -18.04
CA GLY A 210 10.75 9.61 -19.10
C GLY A 210 10.40 8.35 -19.92
N SER A 211 9.36 7.59 -19.52
CA SER A 211 8.96 6.37 -20.24
C SER A 211 8.46 6.67 -21.66
N PRO A 212 8.82 5.87 -22.68
CA PRO A 212 8.35 6.07 -24.04
C PRO A 212 6.82 5.87 -24.15
N VAL A 213 6.14 6.79 -24.84
CA VAL A 213 4.67 6.91 -25.04
C VAL A 213 3.99 5.68 -25.70
N ALA A 214 4.78 4.69 -26.09
CA ALA A 214 4.32 3.43 -26.68
C ALA A 214 4.44 2.23 -25.73
N ALA A 215 5.29 2.29 -24.71
CA ALA A 215 5.54 1.18 -23.79
C ALA A 215 4.40 0.99 -22.76
N ASP A 216 3.59 2.02 -22.55
CA ASP A 216 2.46 2.03 -21.61
C ASP A 216 1.14 1.50 -22.20
N ARG A 217 1.06 1.29 -23.52
CA ARG A 217 -0.24 1.07 -24.22
C ARG A 217 -0.76 -0.36 -24.26
N VAL A 218 0.09 -1.37 -24.09
CA VAL A 218 -0.31 -2.77 -24.36
C VAL A 218 -0.42 -3.63 -23.11
N GLY A 219 0.45 -3.45 -22.12
CA GLY A 219 0.43 -4.25 -20.90
C GLY A 219 0.34 -3.42 -19.62
N PRO A 220 0.34 -4.07 -18.44
CA PRO A 220 0.08 -5.50 -18.24
C PRO A 220 -1.42 -5.85 -18.35
N THR A 221 -1.75 -7.13 -18.50
CA THR A 221 -3.15 -7.58 -18.65
C THR A 221 -4.05 -7.17 -17.47
N ILE A 222 -3.50 -7.15 -16.25
CA ILE A 222 -4.22 -6.66 -15.06
C ILE A 222 -4.62 -5.18 -15.22
N LEU A 223 -3.75 -4.33 -15.78
CA LEU A 223 -4.04 -2.92 -16.00
C LEU A 223 -5.17 -2.75 -17.02
N ASN A 224 -5.15 -3.54 -18.10
CA ASN A 224 -6.21 -3.50 -19.11
C ASN A 224 -7.57 -3.89 -18.52
N LYS A 225 -7.61 -4.91 -17.64
CA LYS A 225 -8.84 -5.31 -16.93
C LYS A 225 -9.32 -4.21 -15.96
N ILE A 226 -8.41 -3.60 -15.20
CA ILE A 226 -8.73 -2.48 -14.30
C ILE A 226 -9.29 -1.29 -15.10
N GLU A 227 -8.64 -0.91 -16.20
CA GLU A 227 -9.11 0.20 -17.03
C GLU A 227 -10.50 -0.06 -17.64
N ALA A 228 -10.77 -1.29 -18.08
CA ALA A 228 -12.09 -1.69 -18.57
C ALA A 228 -13.15 -1.58 -17.47
N ALA A 229 -12.85 -2.04 -16.25
CA ALA A 229 -13.75 -1.93 -15.10
C ALA A 229 -14.02 -0.46 -14.71
N LEU A 230 -12.99 0.38 -14.71
CA LEU A 230 -13.10 1.82 -14.41
C LEU A 230 -13.85 2.61 -15.49
N THR A 231 -13.79 2.16 -16.75
CA THR A 231 -14.49 2.82 -17.86
C THR A 231 -15.98 2.49 -17.85
N ASN A 232 -16.36 1.30 -17.39
CA ASN A 232 -17.74 0.88 -17.32
C ASN A 232 -18.49 1.64 -16.20
N GLN A 233 -19.40 2.54 -16.59
CA GLN A 233 -20.21 3.34 -15.65
C GLN A 233 -21.35 2.55 -14.98
N ASN A 234 -21.67 1.36 -15.49
CA ASN A 234 -22.70 0.50 -14.89
C ASN A 234 -22.19 -0.26 -13.65
N LEU A 235 -20.87 -0.26 -13.41
CA LEU A 235 -20.28 -0.87 -12.23
C LEU A 235 -20.22 0.16 -11.10
N SER A 236 -20.79 -0.18 -9.94
CA SER A 236 -20.63 0.62 -8.73
C SER A 236 -19.16 0.63 -8.27
N VAL A 237 -18.81 1.59 -7.41
CA VAL A 237 -17.45 1.69 -6.86
C VAL A 237 -17.08 0.42 -6.10
N ASP A 238 -17.97 -0.10 -5.26
CA ASP A 238 -17.74 -1.31 -4.47
C ASP A 238 -17.51 -2.56 -5.34
N VAL A 239 -18.22 -2.67 -6.48
CA VAL A 239 -18.03 -3.77 -7.43
C VAL A 239 -16.66 -3.68 -8.10
N VAL A 240 -16.20 -2.47 -8.42
CA VAL A 240 -14.84 -2.27 -8.94
C VAL A 240 -13.79 -2.61 -7.89
N ASP A 241 -14.00 -2.20 -6.64
CA ASP A 241 -13.07 -2.49 -5.54
C ASP A 241 -12.97 -4.01 -5.29
N GLN A 242 -14.10 -4.73 -5.29
CA GLN A 242 -14.09 -6.18 -5.18
C GLN A 242 -13.43 -6.84 -6.39
N CYS A 243 -13.67 -6.34 -7.61
CA CYS A 243 -13.00 -6.83 -8.81
C CYS A 243 -11.48 -6.64 -8.72
N LEU A 244 -11.02 -5.51 -8.20
CA LEU A 244 -9.61 -5.22 -7.99
C LEU A 244 -8.97 -6.19 -6.99
N VAL A 245 -9.65 -6.50 -5.88
CA VAL A 245 -9.20 -7.49 -4.90
C VAL A 245 -9.06 -8.86 -5.57
N CYS A 246 -10.08 -9.34 -6.28
CA CYS A 246 -10.02 -10.62 -6.98
C CYS A 246 -8.91 -10.68 -8.04
N LEU A 247 -8.70 -9.60 -8.78
CA LEU A 247 -7.60 -9.50 -9.75
C LEU A 247 -6.25 -9.56 -9.05
N LYS A 248 -6.05 -8.80 -7.97
CA LYS A 248 -4.82 -8.87 -7.18
C LYS A 248 -4.55 -10.27 -6.67
N GLU A 249 -5.55 -10.96 -6.14
CA GLU A 249 -5.43 -12.34 -5.67
C GLU A 249 -5.08 -13.31 -6.80
N GLU A 250 -5.74 -13.21 -7.97
CA GLU A 250 -5.41 -14.01 -9.15
C GLU A 250 -3.92 -13.87 -9.51
N TRP A 251 -3.43 -12.63 -9.59
CA TRP A 251 -2.05 -12.35 -9.97
C TRP A 251 -1.05 -12.73 -8.88
N MET A 252 -1.38 -12.53 -7.60
CA MET A 252 -0.54 -13.01 -6.49
C MET A 252 -0.44 -14.53 -6.43
N ASN A 253 -1.50 -15.25 -6.78
CA ASN A 253 -1.44 -16.71 -6.91
C ASN A 253 -0.50 -17.13 -8.04
N LYS A 254 -0.51 -16.44 -9.19
CA LYS A 254 0.49 -16.66 -10.26
C LYS A 254 1.92 -16.39 -9.76
N VAL A 255 2.12 -15.33 -8.97
CA VAL A 255 3.43 -15.03 -8.34
C VAL A 255 3.88 -16.16 -7.40
N LYS A 256 2.99 -16.69 -6.56
CA LYS A 256 3.28 -17.82 -5.65
C LYS A 256 3.71 -19.06 -6.42
N VAL A 257 2.98 -19.40 -7.49
CA VAL A 257 3.30 -20.52 -8.39
C VAL A 257 4.67 -20.31 -9.05
N LEU A 258 4.91 -19.12 -9.61
CA LEU A 258 6.18 -18.78 -10.24
C LEU A 258 7.35 -18.81 -9.24
N PHE A 259 7.16 -18.30 -8.02
CA PHE A 259 8.17 -18.31 -6.97
C PHE A 259 8.55 -19.76 -6.61
N LYS A 260 7.56 -20.64 -6.38
CA LYS A 260 7.83 -22.07 -6.16
C LYS A 260 8.63 -22.67 -7.32
N PHE A 261 8.16 -22.46 -8.54
CA PHE A 261 8.77 -23.09 -9.72
C PHE A 261 10.21 -22.63 -9.97
N THR A 262 10.50 -21.34 -9.74
CA THR A 262 11.79 -20.72 -10.09
C THR A 262 12.80 -20.68 -8.93
N LYS A 263 12.35 -20.45 -7.70
CA LYS A 263 13.24 -20.29 -6.53
C LYS A 263 13.38 -21.55 -5.69
N VAL A 264 12.36 -22.39 -5.68
CA VAL A 264 12.31 -23.58 -4.81
C VAL A 264 12.68 -24.82 -5.62
N ASP A 265 11.98 -25.04 -6.73
CA ASP A 265 12.21 -26.21 -7.58
C ASP A 265 13.38 -25.99 -8.57
N SER A 266 13.87 -24.74 -8.71
CA SER A 266 15.02 -24.34 -9.56
C SER A 266 14.96 -24.88 -11.00
N ARG A 267 13.76 -24.84 -11.60
CA ARG A 267 13.49 -25.39 -12.93
C ARG A 267 14.19 -24.60 -14.05
N PRO A 268 14.49 -25.24 -15.20
CA PRO A 268 15.12 -24.55 -16.32
C PRO A 268 14.24 -23.42 -16.89
N LYS A 269 14.89 -22.50 -17.62
CA LYS A 269 14.21 -21.33 -18.22
C LYS A 269 13.11 -21.75 -19.20
N GLU A 270 13.31 -22.83 -19.94
CA GLU A 270 12.33 -23.34 -20.92
C GLU A 270 11.01 -23.72 -20.26
N ASP A 271 11.07 -24.46 -19.15
CA ASP A 271 9.86 -24.85 -18.43
C ASP A 271 9.21 -23.65 -17.73
N THR A 272 10.01 -22.67 -17.31
CA THR A 272 9.49 -21.40 -16.77
C THR A 272 8.69 -20.64 -17.84
N GLN A 273 9.17 -20.61 -19.09
CA GLN A 273 8.42 -19.98 -20.19
C GLN A 273 7.13 -20.74 -20.53
N LYS A 274 7.17 -22.08 -20.52
CA LYS A 274 5.94 -22.89 -20.69
C LYS A 274 4.93 -22.61 -19.59
N LEU A 275 5.37 -22.52 -18.33
CA LEU A 275 4.50 -22.16 -17.20
C LEU A 275 3.89 -20.76 -17.40
N LEU A 276 4.69 -19.77 -17.77
CA LEU A 276 4.21 -18.41 -18.02
C LEU A 276 3.16 -18.37 -19.14
N SER A 277 3.35 -19.18 -20.20
CA SER A 277 2.36 -19.35 -21.27
C SER A 277 1.04 -19.93 -20.74
N ILE A 278 1.10 -21.00 -19.94
CA ILE A 278 -0.09 -21.64 -19.33
C ILE A 278 -0.83 -20.68 -18.39
N LEU A 279 -0.11 -19.85 -17.63
CA LEU A 279 -0.70 -18.87 -16.72
C LEU A 279 -1.25 -17.61 -17.42
N GLY A 280 -1.11 -17.52 -18.75
CA GLY A 280 -1.49 -16.34 -19.53
C GLY A 280 -0.66 -15.11 -19.17
N ALA A 281 0.63 -15.31 -18.85
CA ALA A 281 1.54 -14.27 -18.38
C ALA A 281 2.88 -14.26 -19.14
N ALA A 282 2.90 -14.77 -20.38
CA ALA A 282 4.09 -14.81 -21.23
C ALA A 282 4.48 -13.44 -21.83
N GLU A 283 3.57 -12.46 -21.82
CA GLU A 283 3.85 -11.09 -22.27
C GLU A 283 4.91 -10.41 -21.39
N GLU A 284 5.76 -9.57 -22.00
CA GLU A 284 6.90 -8.95 -21.31
C GLU A 284 6.49 -8.16 -20.06
N ASP A 285 5.44 -7.33 -20.14
CA ASP A 285 4.93 -6.54 -19.03
C ASP A 285 4.37 -7.41 -17.91
N ASN A 286 3.70 -8.51 -18.25
CA ASN A 286 3.21 -9.46 -17.27
C ASN A 286 4.38 -10.14 -16.53
N VAL A 287 5.43 -10.52 -17.25
CA VAL A 287 6.64 -11.09 -16.64
C VAL A 287 7.34 -10.07 -15.73
N LYS A 288 7.46 -8.81 -16.14
CA LYS A 288 8.02 -7.72 -15.32
C LYS A 288 7.21 -7.52 -14.04
N LEU A 289 5.89 -7.46 -14.17
CA LEU A 289 4.97 -7.34 -13.04
C LEU A 289 5.13 -8.50 -12.06
N LEU A 290 5.14 -9.75 -12.55
CA LEU A 290 5.30 -10.94 -11.71
C LEU A 290 6.63 -10.93 -10.94
N LYS A 291 7.71 -10.47 -11.58
CA LYS A 291 9.02 -10.33 -10.93
C LYS A 291 8.99 -9.29 -9.82
N PHE A 292 8.37 -8.14 -10.06
CA PHE A 292 8.22 -7.10 -9.04
C PHE A 292 7.35 -7.59 -7.88
N TRP A 293 6.18 -8.17 -8.14
CA TRP A 293 5.23 -8.62 -7.12
C TRP A 293 5.77 -9.76 -6.26
N MET A 294 6.75 -10.52 -6.76
CA MET A 294 7.49 -11.52 -5.98
C MET A 294 8.19 -10.92 -4.74
N THR A 295 8.53 -9.63 -4.77
CA THR A 295 9.10 -8.92 -3.63
C THR A 295 8.10 -8.81 -2.48
N GLY A 296 6.81 -8.64 -2.77
CA GLY A 296 5.74 -8.49 -1.79
C GLY A 296 5.21 -9.79 -1.18
N LEU A 297 5.79 -10.95 -1.50
CA LEU A 297 5.48 -12.20 -0.82
C LEU A 297 5.95 -12.16 0.65
N SER A 298 5.11 -12.69 1.56
CA SER A 298 5.32 -12.84 2.99
C SER A 298 6.64 -13.55 3.33
N LYS A 299 7.31 -13.07 4.38
CA LYS A 299 8.55 -13.66 4.89
C LYS A 299 8.28 -15.09 5.39
N THR A 300 7.16 -15.30 6.07
CA THR A 300 6.70 -16.59 6.60
C THR A 300 6.47 -17.59 5.47
N TYR A 301 5.73 -17.18 4.44
CA TYR A 301 5.47 -18.03 3.26
C TYR A 301 6.77 -18.43 2.56
N LYS A 302 7.66 -17.47 2.30
CA LYS A 302 8.97 -17.72 1.67
C LYS A 302 9.80 -18.70 2.50
N SER A 303 9.92 -18.47 3.80
CA SER A 303 10.71 -19.30 4.71
C SER A 303 10.15 -20.73 4.80
N HIS A 304 8.83 -20.87 4.94
CA HIS A 304 8.16 -22.18 4.97
C HIS A 304 8.48 -22.97 3.70
N LEU A 305 8.27 -22.37 2.52
CA LEU A 305 8.46 -23.06 1.25
C LEU A 305 9.92 -23.45 0.99
N MET A 306 10.88 -22.61 1.39
CA MET A 306 12.31 -22.92 1.29
C MET A 306 12.75 -24.00 2.29
N SER A 307 12.13 -24.05 3.46
CA SER A 307 12.42 -25.08 4.49
C SER A 307 11.94 -26.47 4.07
N THR A 308 10.79 -26.56 3.38
CA THR A 308 10.20 -27.84 2.95
C THR A 308 11.11 -28.63 2.01
N VAL A 309 11.93 -27.96 1.20
CA VAL A 309 12.91 -28.61 0.30
C VAL A 309 14.22 -28.95 1.00
N ARG A 310 14.55 -28.24 2.09
CA ARG A 310 15.77 -28.46 2.88
C ARG A 310 15.61 -29.54 3.96
N SER A 311 14.39 -29.98 4.26
CA SER A 311 14.18 -31.20 5.01
C SER A 311 14.65 -32.37 4.13
N PRO A 312 15.74 -33.09 4.48
CA PRO A 312 16.05 -34.31 3.79
C PRO A 312 14.87 -35.24 4.05
N THR A 313 14.20 -35.67 2.99
CA THR A 313 13.40 -36.89 3.05
C THR A 313 14.29 -37.95 3.66
N SER A 314 13.95 -38.34 4.89
CA SER A 314 14.53 -39.46 5.61
C SER A 314 14.66 -40.65 4.67
N SER A 315 15.90 -41.05 4.41
CA SER A 315 16.32 -42.40 4.04
C SER A 315 15.42 -43.12 3.01
N GLU A 316 15.63 -42.88 1.73
CA GLU A 316 15.55 -43.99 0.77
C GLU A 316 16.74 -44.92 1.06
N SER A 317 16.53 -45.87 1.96
CA SER A 317 17.39 -47.04 2.11
C SER A 317 17.35 -47.84 0.80
N ARG A 318 18.37 -47.65 -0.04
CA ARG A 318 18.73 -48.61 -1.09
C ARG A 318 19.12 -49.92 -0.43
N ASN A 319 18.22 -50.91 -0.53
CA ASN A 319 18.57 -52.33 -0.50
C ASN A 319 18.68 -52.82 -1.94
#